data_AF-A0A9P5XU74-F1
#
_entry.id   AF-A0A9P5XU74-F1
#
_cell.length_a   1.000
_cell.length_b   1.000
_cell.length_c   1.000
_cell.angle_alpha   90.00
_cell.angle_beta   90.00
_cell.angle_gamma   90.00
#
_symmetry.space_group_name_H-M   'P 1'
#
loop_
_entity.id
_entity.type
_entity.pdbx_description
1 polymer ?
#
loop_
_entity_poly.entity_id
_entity_poly.type
_entity_poly.pdbx_seq_one_letter_code
_entity_poly.pdbx_strand_id
1 'polypeptide(L)'
;MDAIQVIWLKKWLSPEKNRPVWAYLTDEIIHRNIAKNPMVEPRSRQSWILQSWHESMAKQAKISPMIREMLRVARKYNIGIDARKISKRTKGEMPIWHHSEAVEANYHWNKKAARCLRNNHQIRKVKDLEENINGSYHINCNGQEQCQKIGETIMWKLPDKYNPLLQTPKKIKERNLDHTPRRIEKNENIDITKEMRTFNPNITEQGNPLYSVRIFGKREGQKTRKRKDQKTYKPAYRKTINGTKEQRIIYTDGSSLQNGTENGASGAGVWEKEGSEMNLAIRLPKGPQTNQRAELAAILITLEKNQKDNLEIRSDSRTSIEGITKHLETWEDKDWLGVKNQH
;
A
#
# COMPACT_ATOMS: atom_id res chain seq x y z
N MET A 1 5.66 3.29 -26.43
CA MET A 1 6.38 2.00 -26.53
C MET A 1 7.03 1.78 -25.16
N ASP A 2 6.22 1.73 -24.10
CA ASP A 2 6.71 1.86 -22.71
C ASP A 2 6.50 0.55 -21.92
N ALA A 3 5.77 -0.41 -22.50
CA ALA A 3 5.43 -1.68 -21.89
C ALA A 3 6.69 -2.49 -21.54
N ILE A 4 7.72 -2.43 -22.39
CA ILE A 4 9.01 -3.10 -22.14
C ILE A 4 9.62 -2.56 -20.84
N GLN A 5 9.73 -1.24 -20.70
CA GLN A 5 10.30 -0.58 -19.53
C GLN A 5 9.50 -0.87 -18.26
N VAL A 6 8.17 -0.94 -18.36
CA VAL A 6 7.30 -1.34 -17.25
C VAL A 6 7.63 -2.76 -16.80
N ILE A 7 7.84 -3.70 -17.72
CA ILE A 7 8.27 -5.08 -17.39
C ILE A 7 9.64 -5.08 -16.71
N TRP A 8 10.60 -4.29 -17.20
CA TRP A 8 11.93 -4.18 -16.57
C TRP A 8 11.87 -3.54 -15.19
N LEU A 9 11.07 -2.48 -15.01
CA LEU A 9 10.83 -1.85 -13.70
C LEU A 9 10.23 -2.84 -12.70
N LYS A 10 9.27 -3.67 -13.13
CA LYS A 10 8.69 -4.73 -12.29
C LYS A 10 9.78 -5.71 -11.84
N LYS A 11 10.65 -6.14 -12.75
CA LYS A 11 11.80 -7.01 -12.41
C LYS A 11 12.81 -6.30 -11.51
N TRP A 12 13.07 -5.01 -11.71
CA TRP A 12 13.98 -4.23 -10.87
C TRP A 12 13.47 -4.13 -9.43
N LEU A 13 12.16 -3.99 -9.24
CA LEU A 13 11.53 -3.78 -7.93
C LEU A 13 10.93 -5.05 -7.33
N SER A 14 11.17 -6.22 -7.93
CA SER A 14 10.62 -7.47 -7.46
C SER A 14 11.19 -7.88 -6.09
N PRO A 15 10.47 -8.71 -5.33
CA PRO A 15 10.97 -9.30 -4.09
C PRO A 15 12.32 -9.98 -4.23
N GLU A 16 13.13 -9.97 -3.17
CA GLU A 16 14.51 -10.49 -3.16
C GLU A 16 14.60 -11.90 -3.75
N LYS A 17 13.66 -12.78 -3.40
CA LYS A 17 13.56 -14.15 -3.93
C LYS A 17 13.51 -14.23 -5.46
N ASN A 18 12.93 -13.22 -6.10
CA ASN A 18 12.74 -13.13 -7.55
C ASN A 18 13.55 -11.99 -8.19
N ARG A 19 14.38 -11.28 -7.41
CA ARG A 19 15.08 -10.07 -7.86
C ARG A 19 16.32 -10.45 -8.65
N PRO A 20 16.40 -10.08 -9.95
CA PRO A 20 17.51 -10.48 -10.78
C PRO A 20 18.80 -9.73 -10.38
N VAL A 21 19.95 -10.35 -10.56
CA VAL A 21 21.26 -9.80 -10.15
C VAL A 21 21.51 -8.38 -10.69
N TRP A 22 21.13 -8.10 -11.94
CA TRP A 22 21.33 -6.78 -12.56
C TRP A 22 20.57 -5.66 -11.84
N ALA A 23 19.51 -5.96 -11.09
CA ALA A 23 18.75 -4.99 -10.31
C ALA A 23 19.63 -4.37 -9.21
N TYR A 24 20.42 -5.20 -8.52
CA TYR A 24 21.33 -4.76 -7.46
C TYR A 24 22.48 -3.90 -8.03
N LEU A 25 23.02 -4.29 -9.19
CA LEU A 25 24.00 -3.47 -9.91
C LEU A 25 23.39 -2.12 -10.31
N THR A 26 22.13 -2.12 -10.72
CA THR A 26 21.42 -0.90 -11.11
C THR A 26 21.22 0.03 -9.91
N ASP A 27 20.84 -0.50 -8.74
CA ASP A 27 20.77 0.27 -7.49
C ASP A 27 22.14 0.94 -7.19
N GLU A 28 23.24 0.19 -7.27
CA GLU A 28 24.60 0.71 -7.03
C GLU A 28 25.04 1.78 -8.05
N ILE A 29 24.70 1.60 -9.32
CA ILE A 29 24.95 2.62 -10.35
C ILE A 29 24.24 3.92 -9.98
N ILE A 30 22.98 3.84 -9.53
CA ILE A 30 22.22 5.02 -9.11
C ILE A 30 22.79 5.64 -7.83
N HIS A 31 23.16 4.84 -6.83
CA HIS A 31 23.77 5.33 -5.59
C HIS A 31 25.06 6.14 -5.82
N ARG A 32 25.83 5.78 -6.84
CA ARG A 32 27.06 6.51 -7.21
C ARG A 32 26.80 7.75 -8.06
N ASN A 33 25.64 7.83 -8.72
CA ASN A 33 25.30 8.87 -9.68
C ASN A 33 24.04 9.64 -9.27
N ILE A 34 24.01 10.17 -8.05
CA ILE A 34 22.90 11.03 -7.58
C ILE A 34 23.12 12.50 -7.97
N ALA A 35 22.05 13.28 -8.00
CA ALA A 35 22.09 14.72 -8.15
C ALA A 35 22.92 15.35 -7.02
N LYS A 36 23.63 16.45 -7.31
CA LYS A 36 24.47 17.15 -6.33
C LYS A 36 23.67 17.77 -5.18
N ASN A 37 22.42 18.16 -5.46
CA ASN A 37 21.53 18.82 -4.51
C ASN A 37 20.22 18.01 -4.35
N PRO A 38 19.80 17.68 -3.10
CA PRO A 38 20.54 17.90 -1.85
C PRO A 38 21.79 17.01 -1.78
N MET A 39 22.81 17.46 -1.05
CA MET A 39 23.96 16.61 -0.75
C MET A 39 23.51 15.43 0.10
N VAL A 40 23.63 14.21 -0.43
CA VAL A 40 23.33 12.98 0.30
C VAL A 40 24.62 12.20 0.53
N GLU A 41 24.90 11.91 1.79
CA GLU A 41 26.06 11.12 2.20
C GLU A 41 25.99 9.71 1.59
N PRO A 42 27.08 9.15 1.03
CA PRO A 42 27.07 7.84 0.35
C PRO A 42 26.40 6.74 1.16
N ARG A 43 26.71 6.70 2.45
CA ARG A 43 26.18 5.77 3.45
C ARG A 43 24.65 5.87 3.67
N SER A 44 24.03 6.99 3.31
CA SER A 44 22.59 7.21 3.41
C SER A 44 21.83 6.84 2.13
N ARG A 45 22.51 6.49 1.04
CA ARG A 45 21.89 6.17 -0.26
C ARG A 45 21.51 4.69 -0.24
N GLN A 46 20.23 4.39 -0.16
CA GLN A 46 19.70 3.04 -0.02
C GLN A 46 18.71 2.67 -1.11
N SER A 47 17.83 3.60 -1.49
CA SER A 47 16.79 3.32 -2.47
C SER A 47 16.35 4.59 -3.17
N TRP A 48 16.40 4.57 -4.50
CA TRP A 48 15.99 5.68 -5.36
C TRP A 48 14.48 5.97 -5.31
N ILE A 49 13.67 5.00 -4.87
CA ILE A 49 12.21 5.12 -4.81
C ILE A 49 11.68 5.36 -3.39
N LEU A 50 12.36 4.83 -2.36
CA LEU A 50 11.98 5.03 -0.96
C LEU A 50 12.62 6.28 -0.34
N GLN A 51 13.44 7.02 -1.10
CA GLN A 51 14.06 8.26 -0.65
C GLN A 51 13.72 9.44 -1.58
N SER A 52 13.94 10.65 -1.06
CA SER A 52 13.58 11.93 -1.69
C SER A 52 14.68 12.49 -2.61
N TRP A 53 15.88 11.91 -2.59
CA TRP A 53 16.95 12.29 -3.52
C TRP A 53 16.73 11.69 -4.91
N HIS A 54 17.45 12.23 -5.89
CA HIS A 54 17.27 11.89 -7.30
C HIS A 54 18.59 11.48 -7.96
N GLU A 55 18.47 10.67 -9.00
CA GLU A 55 19.54 10.38 -9.94
C GLU A 55 20.07 11.66 -10.62
N SER A 56 21.34 11.65 -11.00
CA SER A 56 21.97 12.76 -11.71
C SER A 56 21.51 12.79 -13.16
N MET A 57 21.00 13.94 -13.61
CA MET A 57 20.66 14.18 -15.01
C MET A 57 21.88 14.59 -15.86
N ALA A 58 23.02 14.84 -15.23
CA ALA A 58 24.20 15.38 -15.89
C ALA A 58 24.74 14.42 -16.97
N LYS A 59 25.34 14.98 -18.04
CA LYS A 59 25.87 14.19 -19.17
C LYS A 59 27.01 13.26 -18.73
N GLN A 60 27.82 13.70 -17.77
CA GLN A 60 28.93 12.94 -17.20
C GLN A 60 28.52 11.85 -16.19
N ALA A 61 27.23 11.77 -15.82
CA ALA A 61 26.76 10.72 -14.94
C ALA A 61 26.82 9.36 -15.66
N LYS A 62 27.46 8.37 -15.02
CA LYS A 62 27.65 7.01 -15.54
C LYS A 62 26.37 6.18 -15.41
N ILE A 63 25.28 6.66 -16.00
CA ILE A 63 23.97 6.00 -16.03
C ILE A 63 23.63 5.68 -17.48
N SER A 64 23.43 4.40 -17.79
CA SER A 64 23.15 3.94 -19.15
C SER A 64 21.82 4.49 -19.69
N PRO A 65 21.66 4.61 -21.02
CA PRO A 65 20.40 5.02 -21.63
C PRO A 65 19.21 4.16 -21.19
N MET A 66 19.40 2.85 -21.04
CA MET A 66 18.36 1.91 -20.58
C MET A 66 17.87 2.24 -19.17
N ILE A 67 18.78 2.56 -18.24
CA ILE A 67 18.39 2.92 -16.87
C ILE A 67 17.66 4.27 -16.86
N ARG A 68 18.13 5.25 -17.63
CA ARG A 68 17.46 6.56 -17.78
C ARG A 68 16.04 6.40 -18.35
N GLU A 69 15.88 5.48 -19.30
CA GLU A 69 14.60 5.13 -19.91
C GLU A 69 13.65 4.48 -18.89
N MET A 70 14.11 3.49 -18.12
CA MET A 70 13.34 2.91 -17.02
C MET A 70 12.91 3.98 -16.00
N LEU A 71 13.83 4.83 -15.54
CA LEU A 71 13.53 5.88 -14.57
C LEU A 71 12.50 6.88 -15.12
N ARG A 72 12.64 7.28 -16.38
CA ARG A 72 11.68 8.18 -17.04
C ARG A 72 10.28 7.54 -17.13
N VAL A 73 10.18 6.27 -17.50
CA VAL A 73 8.90 5.55 -17.53
C VAL A 73 8.30 5.41 -16.12
N ALA A 74 9.14 5.11 -15.12
CA ALA A 74 8.75 5.09 -13.71
C ALA A 74 8.14 6.43 -13.28
N ARG A 75 8.75 7.56 -13.66
CA ARG A 75 8.21 8.89 -13.37
C ARG A 75 6.92 9.17 -14.15
N LYS A 76 6.87 8.80 -15.45
CA LYS A 76 5.68 8.97 -16.31
C LYS A 76 4.45 8.27 -15.73
N TYR A 77 4.61 7.08 -15.15
CA TYR A 77 3.53 6.28 -14.58
C TYR A 77 3.40 6.40 -13.06
N ASN A 78 3.96 7.45 -12.46
CA ASN A 78 3.80 7.76 -11.03
C ASN A 78 4.13 6.59 -10.11
N ILE A 79 5.23 5.89 -10.37
CA ILE A 79 5.66 4.79 -9.52
C ILE A 79 5.92 5.29 -8.10
N GLY A 80 5.44 4.55 -7.10
CA GLY A 80 5.61 4.91 -5.71
C GLY A 80 4.88 3.96 -4.78
N ILE A 81 5.07 4.18 -3.48
CA ILE A 81 4.35 3.42 -2.46
C ILE A 81 2.87 3.79 -2.52
N ASP A 82 2.01 2.81 -2.80
CA ASP A 82 0.55 2.95 -2.79
C ASP A 82 -0.12 2.04 -1.75
N ALA A 83 0.55 1.88 -0.61
CA ALA A 83 -0.01 1.17 0.53
C ALA A 83 -1.13 1.99 1.20
N ARG A 84 -2.34 1.46 1.33
CA ARG A 84 -3.40 2.10 2.14
C ARG A 84 -3.10 2.06 3.64
N LYS A 85 -2.57 0.92 4.12
CA LYS A 85 -2.17 0.67 5.51
C LYS A 85 -0.82 -0.03 5.52
N ILE A 86 0.09 0.37 6.42
CA ILE A 86 1.46 -0.16 6.49
C ILE A 86 1.70 -0.71 7.90
N SER A 87 2.22 -1.93 8.00
CA SER A 87 2.54 -2.56 9.29
C SER A 87 3.69 -1.85 10.02
N LYS A 88 3.75 -1.94 11.36
CA LYS A 88 4.89 -1.39 12.14
C LYS A 88 6.23 -1.94 11.64
N ARG A 89 6.29 -3.24 11.33
CA ARG A 89 7.48 -3.88 10.76
C ARG A 89 7.91 -3.20 9.46
N THR A 90 6.99 -3.01 8.52
CA THR A 90 7.29 -2.36 7.23
C THR A 90 7.67 -0.90 7.40
N LYS A 91 7.01 -0.15 8.31
CA LYS A 91 7.45 1.21 8.67
C LYS A 91 8.91 1.21 9.16
N GLY A 92 9.26 0.24 10.00
CA GLY A 92 10.61 0.07 10.54
C GLY A 92 11.67 -0.20 9.46
N GLU A 93 11.32 -0.86 8.36
CA GLU A 93 12.22 -1.13 7.23
C GLU A 93 12.44 0.07 6.29
N MET A 94 11.67 1.14 6.44
CA MET A 94 11.84 2.36 5.63
C MET A 94 13.18 3.05 5.92
N PRO A 95 13.84 3.66 4.91
CA PRO A 95 14.99 4.52 5.13
C PRO A 95 14.62 5.73 5.99
N ILE A 96 15.37 5.98 7.08
CA ILE A 96 15.11 7.13 7.96
C ILE A 96 15.66 8.45 7.39
N TRP A 97 16.81 8.38 6.74
CA TRP A 97 17.47 9.53 6.13
C TRP A 97 16.91 9.77 4.74
N HIS A 98 16.66 11.03 4.38
CA HIS A 98 16.07 11.37 3.08
C HIS A 98 14.77 10.61 2.78
N HIS A 99 13.96 10.30 3.81
CA HIS A 99 12.70 9.58 3.66
C HIS A 99 11.84 10.17 2.51
N SER A 100 11.25 9.31 1.66
CA SER A 100 10.57 9.70 0.40
C SER A 100 9.47 10.75 0.59
N GLU A 101 8.71 10.63 1.67
CA GLU A 101 7.55 11.47 1.98
C GLU A 101 7.84 12.54 3.05
N ALA A 102 9.11 12.83 3.35
CA ALA A 102 9.46 13.88 4.29
C ALA A 102 9.08 15.28 3.74
N VAL A 103 8.23 16.00 4.48
CA VAL A 103 7.65 17.29 4.06
C VAL A 103 8.69 18.43 4.00
N GLU A 104 9.80 18.32 4.74
CA GLU A 104 10.80 19.38 4.86
C GLU A 104 12.22 18.92 4.53
N ALA A 105 13.09 19.86 4.15
CA ALA A 105 14.52 19.61 4.09
C ALA A 105 14.94 19.54 5.55
N ASN A 106 15.04 18.32 6.08
CA ASN A 106 15.16 18.14 7.50
C ASN A 106 16.56 18.58 7.94
N TYR A 107 16.74 19.86 8.27
CA TYR A 107 18.01 20.42 8.70
C TYR A 107 18.59 19.67 9.90
N HIS A 108 17.73 18.98 10.68
CA HIS A 108 18.14 18.10 11.75
C HIS A 108 19.06 16.98 11.27
N TRP A 109 18.90 16.50 10.03
CA TRP A 109 19.80 15.51 9.43
C TRP A 109 21.24 16.00 9.34
N ASN A 110 21.50 17.31 9.26
CA ASN A 110 22.87 17.83 9.13
C ASN A 110 23.53 18.16 10.48
N LYS A 111 22.80 18.07 11.60
CA LYS A 111 23.38 18.33 12.93
C LYS A 111 24.48 17.31 13.27
N LYS A 112 25.43 17.72 14.11
CA LYS A 112 26.56 16.88 14.57
C LYS A 112 26.09 15.53 15.13
N ALA A 113 25.08 15.55 16.00
CA ALA A 113 24.50 14.34 16.56
C ALA A 113 23.85 13.43 15.50
N ALA A 114 23.11 13.99 14.53
CA ALA A 114 22.54 13.20 13.43
C ALA A 114 23.61 12.58 12.51
N ARG A 115 24.74 13.27 12.29
CA ARG A 115 25.91 12.70 11.61
C ARG A 115 26.52 11.55 12.41
N CYS A 116 26.58 11.68 13.74
CA CYS A 116 27.02 10.59 14.63
C CYS A 116 26.09 9.38 14.51
N LEU A 117 24.76 9.59 14.58
CA LEU A 117 23.76 8.53 14.37
C LEU A 117 23.98 7.78 13.04
N ARG A 118 24.26 8.52 11.95
CA ARG A 118 24.51 7.91 10.64
C ARG A 118 25.80 7.11 10.52
N ASN A 119 26.88 7.62 11.10
CA ASN A 119 28.23 7.17 10.80
C ASN A 119 28.82 6.29 11.88
N ASN A 120 28.61 6.67 13.15
CA ASN A 120 29.08 5.91 14.30
C ASN A 120 28.02 4.88 14.71
N HIS A 121 26.75 5.30 14.83
CA HIS A 121 25.68 4.37 15.21
C HIS A 121 25.17 3.52 14.05
N GLN A 122 25.60 3.83 12.83
CA GLN A 122 25.20 3.12 11.61
C GLN A 122 23.68 3.04 11.40
N ILE A 123 22.92 3.99 11.92
CA ILE A 123 21.46 4.03 11.77
C ILE A 123 21.12 4.24 10.31
N ARG A 124 20.34 3.33 9.73
CA ARG A 124 19.93 3.34 8.31
C ARG A 124 18.43 3.41 8.13
N LYS A 125 17.71 2.69 8.97
CA LYS A 125 16.28 2.46 8.88
C LYS A 125 15.56 3.08 10.07
N VAL A 126 14.25 3.19 9.95
CA VAL A 126 13.38 3.70 11.01
C VAL A 126 13.49 2.83 12.28
N LYS A 127 13.54 1.50 12.14
CA LYS A 127 13.70 0.57 13.27
C LYS A 127 15.01 0.77 14.03
N ASP A 128 16.12 0.98 13.31
CA ASP A 128 17.43 1.20 13.94
C ASP A 128 17.40 2.47 14.80
N LEU A 129 16.67 3.50 14.35
CA LEU A 129 16.47 4.73 15.11
C LEU A 129 15.55 4.51 16.32
N GLU A 130 14.47 3.73 16.16
CA GLU A 130 13.58 3.35 17.27
C GLU A 130 14.34 2.59 18.36
N GLU A 131 15.15 1.61 17.99
CA GLU A 131 16.00 0.84 18.90
C GLU A 131 17.04 1.71 19.61
N ASN A 132 17.65 2.68 18.89
CA ASN A 132 18.57 3.62 19.51
C ASN A 132 17.88 4.57 20.51
N ILE A 133 16.68 5.06 20.19
CA ILE A 133 15.89 5.92 21.08
C ILE A 133 15.48 5.17 22.35
N ASN A 134 15.11 3.89 22.21
CA ASN A 134 14.72 3.04 23.33
C ASN A 134 15.91 2.55 24.17
N GLY A 135 17.15 2.91 23.83
CA GLY A 135 18.34 2.47 24.54
C GLY A 135 18.67 0.99 24.33
N SER A 136 18.15 0.34 23.29
CA SER A 136 18.39 -1.09 23.03
C SER A 136 19.84 -1.38 22.61
N TYR A 137 20.55 -0.37 22.10
CA TYR A 137 21.97 -0.49 21.71
C TYR A 137 22.77 0.74 22.16
N HIS A 138 23.79 0.48 22.97
CA HIS A 138 24.76 1.48 23.42
C HIS A 138 26.01 1.42 22.55
N ILE A 139 26.21 2.46 21.75
CA ILE A 139 27.43 2.65 20.97
C ILE A 139 28.24 3.73 21.65
N ASN A 140 29.53 3.46 21.87
CA ASN A 140 30.44 4.41 22.47
C ASN A 140 30.51 5.67 21.60
N CYS A 141 29.99 6.78 22.13
CA CYS A 141 30.02 8.08 21.47
C CYS A 141 30.07 9.19 22.51
N ASN A 142 30.75 10.29 22.19
CA ASN A 142 30.98 11.41 23.11
C ASN A 142 29.72 12.27 23.39
N GLY A 143 28.53 11.82 22.99
CA GLY A 143 27.31 12.63 23.04
C GLY A 143 26.05 11.81 22.86
N GLN A 144 25.90 10.76 23.67
CA GLN A 144 24.81 9.80 23.56
C GLN A 144 23.44 10.44 23.80
N GLU A 145 23.33 11.31 24.81
CA GLU A 145 22.09 12.04 25.11
C GLU A 145 21.67 12.94 23.94
N GLN A 146 22.62 13.64 23.31
CA GLN A 146 22.35 14.49 22.15
C GLN A 146 21.93 13.65 20.92
N CYS A 147 22.50 12.45 20.77
CA CYS A 147 22.12 11.48 19.75
C CYS A 147 20.69 10.97 19.96
N GLN A 148 20.30 10.67 21.20
CA GLN A 148 18.93 10.26 21.53
C GLN A 148 17.93 11.39 21.26
N LYS A 149 18.18 12.61 21.78
CA LYS A 149 17.32 13.79 21.57
C LYS A 149 17.12 14.13 20.09
N ILE A 150 18.20 14.10 19.29
CA ILE A 150 18.06 14.35 17.85
C ILE A 150 17.31 13.20 17.16
N GLY A 151 17.49 11.96 17.62
CA GLY A 151 16.77 10.80 17.14
C GLY A 151 15.27 10.93 17.37
N GLU A 152 14.84 11.24 18.58
CA GLU A 152 13.45 11.53 18.93
C GLU A 152 12.86 12.62 18.04
N THR A 153 13.62 13.71 17.85
CA THR A 153 13.18 14.82 16.98
C THR A 153 12.98 14.36 15.53
N ILE A 154 13.90 13.55 15.00
CA ILE A 154 13.79 13.01 13.64
C ILE A 154 12.60 12.04 13.53
N MET A 155 12.41 11.17 14.53
CA MET A 155 11.30 10.22 14.60
C MET A 155 9.95 10.95 14.64
N TRP A 156 9.82 11.99 15.45
CA TRP A 156 8.60 12.80 15.55
C TRP A 156 8.26 13.53 14.25
N LYS A 157 9.29 13.95 13.48
CA LYS A 157 9.12 14.58 12.17
C LYS A 157 8.78 13.60 11.04
N LEU A 158 8.74 12.29 11.28
CA LEU A 158 8.27 11.35 10.27
C LEU A 158 6.79 11.57 9.98
N PRO A 159 6.36 11.48 8.70
CA PRO A 159 4.94 11.56 8.37
C PRO A 159 4.14 10.47 9.10
N ASP A 160 2.93 10.78 9.55
CA ASP A 160 2.12 9.89 10.41
C ASP A 160 1.94 8.47 9.86
N LYS A 161 1.83 8.36 8.53
CA LYS A 161 1.68 7.08 7.83
C LYS A 161 2.90 6.17 8.01
N TYR A 162 4.09 6.74 8.16
CA TYR A 162 5.37 6.03 8.28
C TYR A 162 5.98 6.10 9.67
N ASN A 163 5.43 6.91 10.57
CA ASN A 163 5.87 6.97 11.96
C ASN A 163 5.48 5.66 12.70
N PRO A 164 6.44 4.88 13.22
CA PRO A 164 6.18 3.61 13.90
C PRO A 164 5.58 3.79 15.31
N LEU A 165 5.73 4.98 15.91
CA LEU A 165 5.14 5.32 17.21
C LEU A 165 3.62 5.52 17.09
N LEU A 166 3.15 5.86 15.89
CA LEU A 166 1.73 6.00 15.62
C LEU A 166 1.16 4.67 15.09
N GLN A 167 0.22 4.10 15.84
CA GLN A 167 -0.62 3.01 15.33
C GLN A 167 -1.61 3.60 14.32
N THR A 168 -1.36 3.37 13.03
CA THR A 168 -2.19 3.94 11.96
C THR A 168 -2.57 2.89 10.93
N PRO A 169 -3.87 2.57 10.80
CA PRO A 169 -4.97 2.90 11.72
C PRO A 169 -4.75 2.27 13.10
N LYS A 170 -5.21 2.97 14.15
CA LYS A 170 -5.32 2.39 15.50
C LYS A 170 -6.11 1.09 15.37
N LYS A 171 -5.60 0.01 15.95
CA LYS A 171 -6.41 -1.19 16.17
C LYS A 171 -7.55 -0.75 17.08
N ILE A 172 -8.76 -0.59 16.55
CA ILE A 172 -9.93 -0.34 17.37
C ILE A 172 -10.21 -1.67 18.07
N LYS A 173 -9.59 -1.89 19.26
CA LYS A 173 -9.70 -3.11 20.04
C LYS A 173 -11.17 -3.50 20.26
N GLU A 174 -12.04 -2.50 20.40
CA GLU A 174 -13.48 -2.64 20.61
C GLU A 174 -14.24 -3.27 19.42
N ARG A 175 -13.69 -3.24 18.19
CA ARG A 175 -14.43 -3.69 17.00
C ARG A 175 -14.06 -5.08 16.50
N ASN A 176 -12.91 -5.61 16.89
CA ASN A 176 -12.47 -6.99 16.55
C ASN A 176 -12.64 -7.36 15.06
N LEU A 177 -12.51 -6.37 14.16
CA LEU A 177 -12.77 -6.50 12.72
C LEU A 177 -11.63 -7.20 11.98
N ASP A 178 -10.38 -6.95 12.40
CA ASP A 178 -9.23 -7.64 11.83
C ASP A 178 -9.23 -9.08 12.32
N HIS A 179 -9.07 -10.05 11.42
CA HIS A 179 -8.95 -11.43 11.84
C HIS A 179 -7.68 -11.64 12.67
N THR A 180 -7.81 -12.41 13.75
CA THR A 180 -6.65 -12.98 14.47
C THR A 180 -6.07 -14.14 13.68
N PRO A 181 -4.81 -14.57 13.91
CA PRO A 181 -4.23 -15.74 13.23
C PRO A 181 -5.14 -16.97 13.29
N ARG A 182 -5.71 -17.27 14.46
CA ARG A 182 -6.69 -18.34 14.66
C ARG A 182 -7.96 -18.19 13.81
N ARG A 183 -8.45 -16.96 13.61
CA ARG A 183 -9.61 -16.70 12.73
C ARG A 183 -9.25 -16.83 11.27
N ILE A 184 -8.05 -16.45 10.86
CA ILE A 184 -7.57 -16.64 9.48
C ILE A 184 -7.58 -18.14 9.16
N GLU A 185 -6.88 -18.94 9.98
CA GLU A 185 -6.82 -20.40 9.83
C GLU A 185 -8.21 -21.07 9.84
N LYS A 186 -9.10 -20.63 10.74
CA LYS A 186 -10.48 -21.11 10.74
C LYS A 186 -11.20 -20.78 9.42
N ASN A 187 -11.14 -19.52 8.96
CA ASN A 187 -11.89 -19.07 7.79
C ASN A 187 -11.34 -19.64 6.47
N GLU A 188 -10.05 -19.97 6.39
CA GLU A 188 -9.43 -20.60 5.21
C GLU A 188 -10.08 -21.94 4.85
N ASN A 189 -10.51 -22.69 5.86
CA ASN A 189 -11.04 -24.05 5.72
C ASN A 189 -12.58 -24.12 5.74
N ILE A 190 -13.28 -22.98 5.87
CA ILE A 190 -14.75 -22.96 5.87
C ILE A 190 -15.30 -23.34 4.50
N ASP A 191 -16.23 -24.31 4.48
CA ASP A 191 -17.11 -24.59 3.35
C ASP A 191 -18.26 -23.57 3.35
N ILE A 192 -18.18 -22.59 2.45
CA ILE A 192 -19.12 -21.46 2.36
C ILE A 192 -20.54 -21.87 1.95
N THR A 193 -20.74 -23.12 1.52
CA THR A 193 -22.08 -23.66 1.25
C THR A 193 -22.81 -24.10 2.53
N LYS A 194 -22.08 -24.28 3.63
CA LYS A 194 -22.59 -24.79 4.91
C LYS A 194 -22.48 -23.78 6.03
N GLU A 195 -21.42 -22.98 6.02
CA GLU A 195 -21.10 -22.05 7.10
C GLU A 195 -20.76 -20.67 6.56
N MET A 196 -21.10 -19.63 7.34
CA MET A 196 -20.73 -18.26 7.02
C MET A 196 -19.23 -18.04 7.16
N ARG A 197 -18.65 -17.35 6.17
CA ARG A 197 -17.28 -16.83 6.24
C ARG A 197 -17.30 -15.34 6.56
N THR A 198 -16.54 -14.94 7.57
CA THR A 198 -16.40 -13.52 7.92
C THR A 198 -15.40 -12.83 6.99
N PHE A 199 -15.75 -11.65 6.49
CA PHE A 199 -14.83 -10.85 5.68
C PHE A 199 -13.70 -10.26 6.56
N ASN A 200 -12.45 -10.40 6.10
CA ASN A 200 -11.30 -9.79 6.74
C ASN A 200 -10.94 -8.45 6.06
N PRO A 201 -11.28 -7.28 6.64
CA PRO A 201 -11.01 -5.97 6.05
C PRO A 201 -9.54 -5.54 6.20
N ASN A 202 -8.62 -6.47 6.47
CA ASN A 202 -7.22 -6.18 6.73
C ASN A 202 -6.43 -6.07 5.43
N ILE A 203 -6.27 -4.84 4.95
CA ILE A 203 -5.45 -4.49 3.77
C ILE A 203 -4.04 -4.00 4.18
N THR A 204 -3.48 -4.54 5.28
CA THR A 204 -2.19 -4.08 5.78
C THR A 204 -1.07 -4.65 4.93
N GLU A 205 -0.29 -3.77 4.32
CA GLU A 205 0.96 -4.12 3.66
C GLU A 205 2.03 -4.52 4.70
N GLN A 206 2.69 -5.64 4.45
CA GLN A 206 3.67 -6.25 5.35
C GLN A 206 4.98 -6.58 4.63
N GLY A 207 6.07 -6.74 5.40
CA GLY A 207 7.38 -7.07 4.86
C GLY A 207 8.15 -5.85 4.35
N ASN A 208 8.87 -6.02 3.22
CA ASN A 208 9.74 -5.00 2.66
C ASN A 208 8.91 -3.89 1.99
N PRO A 209 9.18 -2.59 2.24
CA PRO A 209 8.42 -1.48 1.67
C PRO A 209 8.39 -1.43 0.14
N LEU A 210 9.37 -2.05 -0.54
CA LEU A 210 9.37 -2.17 -2.00
C LEU A 210 8.18 -2.98 -2.52
N TYR A 211 7.62 -3.89 -1.72
CA TYR A 211 6.50 -4.75 -2.14
C TYR A 211 5.20 -3.96 -2.27
N SER A 212 5.12 -2.79 -1.64
CA SER A 212 3.97 -1.89 -1.72
C SER A 212 4.14 -0.81 -2.78
N VAL A 213 5.16 -0.92 -3.63
CA VAL A 213 5.33 -0.04 -4.79
C VAL A 213 4.39 -0.49 -5.89
N ARG A 214 3.57 0.43 -6.39
CA ARG A 214 2.67 0.20 -7.53
C ARG A 214 3.05 1.10 -8.70
N ILE A 215 2.77 0.62 -9.91
CA ILE A 215 2.87 1.37 -11.17
C ILE A 215 1.45 1.85 -11.51
N PHE A 216 1.30 3.07 -12.03
CA PHE A 216 0.01 3.69 -12.39
C PHE A 216 -0.82 4.29 -11.24
N GLY A 217 -0.18 4.95 -10.27
CA GLY A 217 -0.91 5.69 -9.24
C GLY A 217 -1.78 6.83 -9.82
N LYS A 218 -3.04 6.97 -9.35
CA LYS A 218 -3.89 8.15 -9.61
C LYS A 218 -3.28 9.37 -8.92
N ARG A 219 -2.41 10.09 -9.63
CA ARG A 219 -2.00 11.45 -9.27
C ARG A 219 -2.42 12.38 -10.39
N GLU A 220 -3.48 13.14 -10.14
CA GLU A 220 -3.85 14.27 -10.99
C GLU A 220 -2.81 15.37 -10.76
N GLY A 221 -2.04 15.67 -11.80
CA GLY A 221 -0.97 16.68 -11.78
C GLY A 221 0.35 16.19 -11.17
N GLN A 222 1.34 15.89 -12.02
CA GLN A 222 2.69 16.44 -11.82
C GLN A 222 3.55 16.34 -13.09
N LYS A 223 3.90 17.51 -13.63
CA LYS A 223 5.20 17.74 -14.27
C LYS A 223 6.24 17.73 -13.15
N THR A 224 7.32 16.95 -13.30
CA THR A 224 8.60 17.06 -12.55
C THR A 224 8.48 17.51 -11.08
N ARG A 225 8.47 16.59 -10.11
CA ARG A 225 8.41 16.83 -8.64
C ARG A 225 8.84 18.25 -8.21
N LYS A 226 7.91 19.21 -8.29
CA LYS A 226 8.00 20.45 -7.53
C LYS A 226 7.39 20.11 -6.17
N ARG A 227 8.13 20.42 -5.12
CA ARG A 227 7.85 20.06 -3.72
C ARG A 227 6.44 20.39 -3.22
N LYS A 228 5.71 21.28 -3.90
CA LYS A 228 4.40 21.80 -3.51
C LYS A 228 3.23 20.83 -3.73
N ASP A 229 3.40 19.77 -4.55
CA ASP A 229 2.30 18.81 -4.83
C ASP A 229 2.51 17.42 -4.21
N GLN A 230 3.51 17.25 -3.35
CA GLN A 230 3.65 16.04 -2.52
C GLN A 230 2.63 16.09 -1.38
N LYS A 231 1.38 15.72 -1.69
CA LYS A 231 0.37 15.48 -0.66
C LYS A 231 0.78 14.21 0.10
N THR A 232 1.32 14.37 1.31
CA THR A 232 1.50 13.24 2.22
C THR A 232 0.14 12.61 2.45
N TYR A 233 0.00 11.34 2.04
CA TYR A 233 -1.23 10.62 2.27
C TYR A 233 -1.44 10.49 3.78
N LYS A 234 -2.58 11.03 4.25
CA LYS A 234 -3.03 10.75 5.60
C LYS A 234 -3.17 9.23 5.74
N PRO A 235 -2.77 8.65 6.88
CA PRO A 235 -2.99 7.23 7.10
C PRO A 235 -4.48 6.89 6.94
N ALA A 236 -4.76 5.69 6.42
CA ALA A 236 -6.13 5.20 6.36
C ALA A 236 -6.66 5.04 7.79
N TYR A 237 -7.73 5.76 8.13
CA TYR A 237 -8.44 5.64 9.40
C TYR A 237 -9.80 4.99 9.17
N ARG A 238 -10.18 4.06 10.05
CA ARG A 238 -11.56 3.55 10.09
C ARG A 238 -12.42 4.57 10.83
N LYS A 239 -13.48 5.06 10.18
CA LYS A 239 -14.44 5.96 10.82
C LYS A 239 -15.12 5.25 11.99
N THR A 240 -15.18 5.92 13.14
CA THR A 240 -16.03 5.48 14.25
C THR A 240 -17.46 5.90 13.93
N ILE A 241 -18.31 4.92 13.71
CA ILE A 241 -19.75 5.11 13.64
C ILE A 241 -20.29 4.86 15.05
N ASN A 242 -20.91 5.89 15.63
CA ASN A 242 -21.56 5.85 16.94
C ASN A 242 -23.02 5.38 16.76
N GLY A 243 -23.57 4.70 17.77
CA GLY A 243 -24.94 4.20 17.79
C GLY A 243 -25.03 2.69 17.87
N THR A 244 -26.24 2.20 18.16
CA THR A 244 -26.58 0.78 18.14
C THR A 244 -26.43 0.23 16.72
N LYS A 245 -25.80 -0.95 16.62
CA LYS A 245 -25.67 -1.69 15.37
C LYS A 245 -26.67 -2.82 15.36
N GLU A 246 -27.38 -2.98 14.26
CA GLU A 246 -28.27 -4.12 14.07
C GLU A 246 -27.59 -5.20 13.24
N GLN A 247 -28.04 -6.44 13.37
CA GLN A 247 -27.67 -7.52 12.45
C GLN A 247 -28.71 -7.55 11.34
N ARG A 248 -28.29 -7.43 10.08
CA ARG A 248 -29.19 -7.44 8.92
C ARG A 248 -28.76 -8.50 7.92
N ILE A 249 -29.72 -9.31 7.48
CA ILE A 249 -29.51 -10.37 6.48
C ILE A 249 -29.98 -9.83 5.13
N ILE A 250 -29.05 -9.73 4.18
CA ILE A 250 -29.31 -9.17 2.85
C ILE A 250 -29.00 -10.25 1.81
N TYR A 251 -29.93 -10.45 0.89
CA TYR A 251 -29.79 -11.32 -0.26
C TYR A 251 -29.40 -10.49 -1.48
N THR A 252 -28.42 -10.95 -2.23
CA THR A 252 -27.91 -10.28 -3.43
C THR A 252 -27.86 -11.25 -4.59
N ASP A 253 -28.23 -10.78 -5.77
CA ASP A 253 -28.25 -11.57 -7.01
C ASP A 253 -27.81 -10.69 -8.20
N GLY A 254 -27.19 -11.30 -9.20
CA GLY A 254 -26.69 -10.66 -10.40
C GLY A 254 -27.01 -11.45 -11.65
N SER A 255 -27.86 -10.88 -12.51
CA SER A 255 -28.28 -11.54 -13.75
C SER A 255 -27.80 -10.81 -14.99
N SER A 256 -27.53 -11.55 -16.07
CA SER A 256 -27.21 -11.00 -17.39
C SER A 256 -27.88 -11.76 -18.51
N LEU A 257 -28.52 -11.00 -19.40
CA LEU A 257 -28.90 -11.45 -20.74
C LEU A 257 -27.71 -11.32 -21.68
N GLN A 258 -27.54 -12.29 -22.58
CA GLN A 258 -26.44 -12.35 -23.55
C GLN A 258 -25.06 -12.07 -22.92
N ASN A 259 -24.80 -12.78 -21.80
CA ASN A 259 -23.64 -12.61 -20.93
C ASN A 259 -22.31 -12.49 -21.70
N GLY A 260 -21.60 -11.38 -21.49
CA GLY A 260 -20.27 -11.12 -22.08
C GLY A 260 -20.26 -10.59 -23.50
N THR A 261 -21.42 -10.42 -24.15
CA THR A 261 -21.51 -9.88 -25.52
C THR A 261 -21.66 -8.36 -25.54
N GLU A 262 -21.39 -7.74 -26.69
CA GLU A 262 -21.57 -6.28 -26.88
C GLU A 262 -23.01 -5.82 -26.67
N ASN A 263 -23.99 -6.70 -26.96
CA ASN A 263 -25.42 -6.45 -26.79
C ASN A 263 -25.97 -6.99 -25.46
N GLY A 264 -25.09 -7.44 -24.56
CA GLY A 264 -25.47 -7.93 -23.25
C GLY A 264 -26.19 -6.86 -22.43
N ALA A 265 -26.99 -7.31 -21.47
CA ALA A 265 -27.58 -6.45 -20.46
C ALA A 265 -27.57 -7.15 -19.12
N SER A 266 -26.96 -6.55 -18.12
CA SER A 266 -26.91 -7.10 -16.77
C SER A 266 -27.61 -6.20 -15.75
N GLY A 267 -28.14 -6.82 -14.69
CA GLY A 267 -28.78 -6.15 -13.58
C GLY A 267 -28.39 -6.75 -12.24
N ALA A 268 -28.37 -5.91 -11.22
CA ALA A 268 -28.06 -6.26 -9.83
C ALA A 268 -29.32 -6.11 -8.96
N GLY A 269 -29.59 -7.12 -8.14
CA GLY A 269 -30.71 -7.18 -7.20
C GLY A 269 -30.22 -7.23 -5.76
N VAL A 270 -30.90 -6.50 -4.89
CA VAL A 270 -30.71 -6.50 -3.43
C VAL A 270 -32.08 -6.69 -2.79
N TRP A 271 -32.20 -7.62 -1.85
CA TRP A 271 -33.43 -7.88 -1.13
C TRP A 271 -33.15 -8.18 0.35
N GLU A 272 -33.96 -7.66 1.26
CA GLU A 272 -33.85 -7.93 2.69
C GLU A 272 -35.13 -8.59 3.24
N LYS A 273 -36.25 -7.91 3.07
CA LYS A 273 -37.58 -8.32 3.54
C LYS A 273 -38.65 -7.47 2.83
N GLU A 274 -39.90 -7.88 2.94
CA GLU A 274 -41.03 -7.12 2.40
C GLU A 274 -41.04 -5.67 2.90
N GLY A 275 -41.26 -4.72 1.99
CA GLY A 275 -41.30 -3.29 2.30
C GLY A 275 -39.97 -2.65 2.74
N SER A 276 -38.82 -3.34 2.67
CA SER A 276 -37.54 -2.74 3.08
C SER A 276 -37.04 -1.71 2.07
N GLU A 277 -36.58 -0.55 2.56
CA GLU A 277 -35.88 0.47 1.78
C GLU A 277 -34.53 -0.01 1.22
N MET A 278 -34.01 -1.14 1.70
CA MET A 278 -32.82 -1.78 1.13
C MET A 278 -33.11 -2.43 -0.22
N ASN A 279 -34.35 -2.91 -0.42
CA ASN A 279 -34.74 -3.62 -1.63
C ASN A 279 -34.50 -2.75 -2.86
N LEU A 280 -33.85 -3.31 -3.88
CA LEU A 280 -33.45 -2.59 -5.07
C LEU A 280 -33.22 -3.55 -6.23
N ALA A 281 -33.63 -3.16 -7.44
CA ALA A 281 -33.19 -3.76 -8.68
C ALA A 281 -32.68 -2.67 -9.61
N ILE A 282 -31.44 -2.77 -10.08
CA ILE A 282 -30.87 -1.80 -11.03
C ILE A 282 -30.22 -2.45 -12.23
N ARG A 283 -30.27 -1.77 -13.37
CA ARG A 283 -29.46 -2.12 -14.53
C ARG A 283 -28.03 -1.62 -14.34
N LEU A 284 -27.05 -2.44 -14.71
CA LEU A 284 -25.66 -2.01 -14.67
C LEU A 284 -25.39 -0.88 -15.69
N PRO A 285 -24.50 0.07 -15.36
CA PRO A 285 -24.08 1.08 -16.31
C PRO A 285 -23.27 0.47 -17.48
N LYS A 286 -23.05 1.28 -18.52
CA LYS A 286 -22.24 0.91 -19.69
C LYS A 286 -20.88 0.29 -19.29
N GLY A 287 -20.35 -0.56 -20.18
CA GLY A 287 -19.17 -1.40 -19.95
C GLY A 287 -19.51 -2.89 -20.04
N PRO A 288 -18.58 -3.80 -19.68
CA PRO A 288 -18.78 -5.24 -19.80
C PRO A 288 -20.05 -5.71 -19.09
N GLN A 289 -20.99 -6.34 -19.81
CA GLN A 289 -22.25 -6.82 -19.26
C GLN A 289 -22.09 -8.30 -18.96
N THR A 290 -21.79 -8.63 -17.70
CA THR A 290 -21.55 -10.01 -17.27
C THR A 290 -22.23 -10.33 -15.95
N ASN A 291 -22.62 -11.59 -15.73
CA ASN A 291 -23.17 -12.07 -14.45
C ASN A 291 -22.25 -11.73 -13.28
N GLN A 292 -20.96 -12.04 -13.37
CA GLN A 292 -20.00 -11.80 -12.28
C GLN A 292 -19.90 -10.31 -11.89
N ARG A 293 -19.94 -9.41 -12.87
CA ARG A 293 -19.97 -7.96 -12.61
C ARG A 293 -21.26 -7.55 -11.91
N ALA A 294 -22.39 -8.16 -12.26
CA ALA A 294 -23.68 -7.89 -11.64
C ALA A 294 -23.74 -8.36 -10.19
N GLU A 295 -23.22 -9.55 -9.91
CA GLU A 295 -23.11 -10.11 -8.55
C GLU A 295 -22.26 -9.20 -7.64
N LEU A 296 -21.06 -8.83 -8.10
CA LEU A 296 -20.20 -7.91 -7.35
C LEU A 296 -20.82 -6.53 -7.19
N ALA A 297 -21.57 -6.04 -8.19
CA ALA A 297 -22.28 -4.78 -8.10
C ALA A 297 -23.39 -4.84 -7.04
N ALA A 298 -24.16 -5.93 -6.96
CA ALA A 298 -25.19 -6.11 -5.94
C ALA A 298 -24.58 -6.03 -4.52
N ILE A 299 -23.49 -6.76 -4.28
CA ILE A 299 -22.74 -6.70 -3.01
C ILE A 299 -22.26 -5.27 -2.72
N LEU A 300 -21.67 -4.58 -3.71
CA LEU A 300 -21.19 -3.21 -3.54
C LEU A 300 -22.30 -2.25 -3.16
N ILE A 301 -23.45 -2.32 -3.84
CA ILE A 301 -24.60 -1.46 -3.56
C ILE A 301 -25.13 -1.69 -2.15
N THR A 302 -25.20 -2.95 -1.71
CA THR A 302 -25.56 -3.29 -0.32
C THR A 302 -24.65 -2.61 0.69
N LEU A 303 -23.33 -2.66 0.46
CA LEU A 303 -22.32 -2.03 1.33
C LEU A 303 -22.40 -0.49 1.30
N GLU A 304 -22.72 0.11 0.15
CA GLU A 304 -22.85 1.55 0.02
C GLU A 304 -24.12 2.08 0.71
N LYS A 305 -25.23 1.37 0.58
CA LYS A 305 -26.52 1.69 1.25
C LYS A 305 -26.44 1.52 2.77
N ASN A 306 -25.66 0.57 3.26
CA ASN A 306 -25.52 0.34 4.70
C ASN A 306 -24.06 0.30 5.15
N GLN A 307 -23.61 1.44 5.68
CA GLN A 307 -22.25 1.60 6.21
C GLN A 307 -22.17 1.43 7.73
N LYS A 308 -23.32 1.24 8.41
CA LYS A 308 -23.44 1.31 9.88
C LYS A 308 -23.54 -0.07 10.53
N ASP A 309 -24.42 -0.91 10.01
CA ASP A 309 -24.87 -2.15 10.65
C ASP A 309 -23.93 -3.33 10.38
N ASN A 310 -24.15 -4.43 11.10
CA ASN A 310 -23.49 -5.70 10.80
C ASN A 310 -24.30 -6.42 9.72
N LEU A 311 -23.67 -6.66 8.56
CA LEU A 311 -24.33 -7.27 7.41
C LEU A 311 -23.92 -8.73 7.25
N GLU A 312 -24.92 -9.58 7.11
CA GLU A 312 -24.78 -10.93 6.55
C GLU A 312 -25.29 -10.89 5.11
N ILE A 313 -24.38 -11.02 4.15
CA ILE A 313 -24.72 -11.01 2.72
C ILE A 313 -24.79 -12.45 2.22
N ARG A 314 -25.93 -12.83 1.66
CA ARG A 314 -26.21 -14.14 1.07
C ARG A 314 -26.29 -13.99 -0.46
N SER A 315 -25.46 -14.74 -1.16
CA SER A 315 -25.41 -14.79 -2.63
C SER A 315 -25.14 -16.23 -3.04
N ASP A 316 -25.64 -16.63 -4.20
CA ASP A 316 -25.31 -17.89 -4.86
C ASP A 316 -24.01 -17.81 -5.68
N SER A 317 -23.46 -16.60 -5.86
CA SER A 317 -22.21 -16.34 -6.57
C SER A 317 -20.99 -16.76 -5.74
N ARG A 318 -20.66 -18.04 -5.81
CA ARG A 318 -19.45 -18.62 -5.19
C ARG A 318 -18.19 -17.85 -5.58
N THR A 319 -18.05 -17.46 -6.84
CA THR A 319 -16.90 -16.70 -7.36
C THR A 319 -16.75 -15.34 -6.67
N SER A 320 -17.87 -14.65 -6.41
CA SER A 320 -17.85 -13.34 -5.75
C SER A 320 -17.49 -13.48 -4.27
N ILE A 321 -18.10 -14.46 -3.58
CA ILE A 321 -17.83 -14.73 -2.17
C ILE A 321 -16.38 -15.15 -1.96
N GLU A 322 -15.88 -16.15 -2.70
CA GLU A 322 -14.48 -16.61 -2.57
C GLU A 322 -13.49 -15.54 -3.04
N GLY A 323 -13.82 -14.78 -4.09
CA GLY A 323 -13.00 -13.67 -4.55
C GLY A 323 -12.73 -12.64 -3.46
N ILE A 324 -13.80 -12.17 -2.79
CA ILE A 324 -13.71 -11.15 -1.74
C ILE A 324 -13.12 -11.71 -0.44
N THR A 325 -13.48 -12.94 -0.05
CA THR A 325 -13.19 -13.47 1.29
C THR A 325 -11.95 -14.36 1.38
N LYS A 326 -11.46 -14.89 0.25
CA LYS A 326 -10.33 -15.83 0.22
C LYS A 326 -9.21 -15.38 -0.71
N HIS A 327 -9.53 -14.89 -1.90
CA HIS A 327 -8.51 -14.62 -2.93
C HIS A 327 -8.00 -13.19 -2.95
N LEU A 328 -8.73 -12.24 -2.36
CA LEU A 328 -8.43 -10.81 -2.41
C LEU A 328 -6.96 -10.48 -2.09
N GLU A 329 -6.42 -11.00 -0.98
CA GLU A 329 -5.03 -10.74 -0.56
C GLU A 329 -4.02 -11.28 -1.61
N THR A 330 -4.23 -12.50 -2.09
CA THR A 330 -3.36 -13.12 -3.11
C THR A 330 -3.43 -12.38 -4.45
N TRP A 331 -4.59 -11.82 -4.81
CA TRP A 331 -4.76 -11.06 -6.04
C TRP A 331 -4.09 -9.69 -5.94
N GLU A 332 -4.23 -8.99 -4.81
CA GLU A 332 -3.49 -7.75 -4.51
C GLU A 332 -1.97 -7.97 -4.57
N ASP A 333 -1.45 -9.04 -3.98
CA ASP A 333 -0.03 -9.39 -3.98
C ASP A 333 0.54 -9.65 -5.40
N LYS A 334 -0.32 -9.98 -6.36
CA LYS A 334 0.04 -10.18 -7.77
C LYS A 334 -0.25 -8.97 -8.65
N ASP A 335 -0.59 -7.82 -8.06
CA ASP A 335 -1.04 -6.61 -8.73
C ASP A 335 -2.24 -6.86 -9.67
N TRP A 336 -3.10 -7.84 -9.33
CA TRP A 336 -4.22 -8.31 -10.16
C TRP A 336 -3.82 -8.86 -11.54
N LEU A 337 -2.53 -9.08 -11.79
CA LEU A 337 -2.04 -9.54 -13.08
C LEU A 337 -2.24 -11.04 -13.26
N GLY A 338 -2.84 -11.43 -14.39
CA GLY A 338 -3.11 -12.83 -14.71
C GLY A 338 -4.22 -13.46 -13.86
N VAL A 339 -4.98 -12.66 -13.12
CA VAL A 339 -6.20 -13.11 -12.46
C VAL A 339 -7.24 -13.34 -13.56
N LYS A 340 -7.49 -14.61 -13.88
CA LYS A 340 -8.53 -14.98 -14.82
C LYS A 340 -9.88 -14.84 -14.14
N ASN A 341 -10.84 -14.21 -14.82
CA ASN A 341 -12.25 -14.40 -14.49
C ASN A 341 -12.57 -15.86 -14.81
N GLN A 342 -12.62 -16.71 -13.79
CA GLN A 342 -13.06 -18.09 -13.98
C GLN A 342 -14.57 -18.04 -14.24
N HIS A 343 -14.98 -18.56 -15.40
CA HIS A 343 -16.38 -18.65 -15.82
C HIS A 343 -17.04 -19.89 -15.27
#